data_AF-A0A1A7Z0Q7-F1
#
_entry.id   AF-A0A1A7Z0Q7-F1
#
_cell.length_a   1.000
_cell.length_b   1.000
_cell.length_c   1.000
_cell.angle_alpha   90.00
_cell.angle_beta   90.00
_cell.angle_gamma   90.00
#
_symmetry.space_group_name_H-M   'P 1'
#
loop_
_entity.id
_entity.type
_entity.pdbx_description
1 polymer ?
#
loop_
_entity_poly.entity_id
_entity_poly.type
_entity_poly.pdbx_seq_one_letter_code
_entity_poly.pdbx_strand_id
1 'polypeptide(L)'
;VEGSGYHRDGTRVDVQCGVCRINLPDGSFMFCVWIKRSSQQGALLQTDLSLQNQSGNSPGKRIGEASVEALRSTVDLEHSRACDGQFEEEYQPIKAVGKGAFGFVWKAIRRCNGQEVIVKFISKARIVSDCWVDDPMLGRVSQEIAILTRVQHHNIVKV
;
A
#
# COMPACT_ATOMS: atom_id res chain seq x y z
N VAL A 1 10.72 -14.23 -8.57
CA VAL A 1 12.15 -14.44 -8.88
C VAL A 1 12.96 -13.86 -7.74
N GLU A 2 14.02 -14.55 -7.30
CA GLU A 2 14.98 -13.96 -6.36
C GLU A 2 15.91 -13.02 -7.13
N GLY A 3 16.11 -11.83 -6.59
CA GLY A 3 16.97 -10.79 -7.14
C GLY A 3 17.82 -10.16 -6.05
N SER A 4 18.70 -9.26 -6.46
CA SER A 4 19.49 -8.44 -5.53
C SER A 4 19.47 -6.98 -5.98
N GLY A 5 19.51 -6.08 -5.00
CA GLY A 5 19.75 -4.65 -5.19
C GLY A 5 20.92 -4.19 -4.34
N TYR A 6 21.36 -2.95 -4.54
CA TYR A 6 22.40 -2.32 -3.74
C TYR A 6 21.86 -1.02 -3.15
N HIS A 7 22.05 -0.82 -1.84
CA HIS A 7 21.88 0.49 -1.23
C HIS A 7 22.93 1.46 -1.77
N ARG A 8 22.68 2.76 -1.58
CA ARG A 8 23.60 3.83 -2.01
C ARG A 8 25.00 3.69 -1.39
N ASP A 9 25.08 3.11 -0.20
CA ASP A 9 26.34 2.82 0.52
C ASP A 9 27.08 1.58 0.00
N GLY A 10 26.54 0.89 -1.01
CA GLY A 10 27.09 -0.35 -1.57
C GLY A 10 26.61 -1.62 -0.86
N THR A 11 25.82 -1.52 0.22
CA THR A 11 25.30 -2.70 0.93
C THR A 11 24.34 -3.49 0.03
N ARG A 12 24.61 -4.79 -0.15
CA ARG A 12 23.75 -5.67 -0.92
C ARG A 12 22.45 -5.97 -0.16
N VAL A 13 21.33 -5.91 -0.87
CA VAL A 13 19.99 -6.22 -0.37
C VAL A 13 19.41 -7.33 -1.22
N ASP A 14 19.19 -8.49 -0.62
CA ASP A 14 18.46 -9.56 -1.30
C ASP A 14 16.97 -9.21 -1.34
N VAL A 15 16.38 -9.36 -2.52
CA VAL A 15 14.98 -9.01 -2.77
C VAL A 15 14.26 -10.13 -3.48
N GLN A 16 12.98 -10.32 -3.18
CA GLN A 16 12.09 -11.10 -4.02
C GLN A 16 11.27 -10.12 -4.86
N CYS A 17 11.25 -10.33 -6.17
CA CYS A 17 10.47 -9.52 -7.07
C CYS A 17 9.60 -10.37 -8.01
N GLY A 18 8.56 -9.74 -8.54
CA GLY A 18 7.78 -10.27 -9.64
C GLY A 18 7.42 -9.17 -10.62
N VAL A 19 7.45 -9.52 -11.90
CA VAL A 19 7.12 -8.64 -13.02
C VAL A 19 5.94 -9.23 -13.76
N CYS A 20 4.91 -8.43 -13.98
CA CYS A 20 3.72 -8.81 -14.73
C CYS A 20 3.47 -7.80 -15.85
N ARG A 21 3.29 -8.27 -17.09
CA ARG A 21 2.83 -7.41 -18.20
C ARG A 21 1.30 -7.39 -18.21
N ILE A 22 0.74 -6.19 -18.20
CA ILE A 22 -0.70 -5.94 -18.29
C ILE A 22 -0.97 -5.20 -19.59
N ASN A 23 -1.86 -5.72 -20.43
CA ASN A 23 -2.34 -5.00 -21.61
C ASN A 23 -3.49 -4.08 -21.19
N LEU A 24 -3.45 -2.84 -21.64
CA LEU A 24 -4.46 -1.82 -21.38
C LEU A 24 -5.56 -1.87 -22.45
N PRO A 25 -6.77 -1.35 -22.16
CA PRO A 25 -7.90 -1.39 -23.11
C PRO A 25 -7.65 -0.65 -24.43
N ASP A 26 -6.72 0.32 -24.44
CA ASP A 26 -6.31 1.10 -25.61
C ASP A 26 -5.28 0.38 -26.50
N GLY A 27 -4.93 -0.88 -26.18
CA GLY A 27 -3.95 -1.68 -26.90
C GLY A 27 -2.49 -1.46 -26.46
N SER A 28 -2.24 -0.50 -25.56
CA SER A 28 -0.92 -0.30 -24.95
C SER A 28 -0.66 -1.33 -23.83
N PHE A 29 0.50 -1.29 -23.18
CA PHE A 29 0.82 -2.20 -22.08
C PHE A 29 1.64 -1.52 -20.98
N MET A 30 1.52 -2.06 -19.77
CA MET A 30 2.31 -1.67 -18.59
C MET A 30 3.02 -2.89 -17.99
N PHE A 31 4.16 -2.66 -17.35
CA PHE A 31 4.77 -3.64 -16.46
C PHE A 31 4.46 -3.26 -15.01
N CYS A 32 3.81 -4.18 -14.28
CA CYS A 32 3.65 -4.10 -12.84
C CYS A 32 4.79 -4.88 -12.19
N VAL A 33 5.61 -4.17 -11.42
CA VAL A 33 6.72 -4.75 -10.66
C VAL A 33 6.39 -4.66 -9.17
N TRP A 34 6.46 -5.78 -8.47
CA TRP A 34 6.47 -5.80 -7.01
C TRP A 34 7.83 -6.27 -6.52
N ILE A 35 8.29 -5.69 -5.41
CA ILE A 35 9.59 -6.00 -4.80
C ILE A 35 9.38 -6.04 -3.28
N LYS A 36 9.96 -7.04 -2.62
CA LYS A 36 10.08 -7.10 -1.16
C LYS A 36 11.49 -7.56 -0.79
N ARG A 37 11.95 -7.20 0.42
CA ARG A 37 13.22 -7.72 0.94
C ARG A 37 13.10 -9.21 1.27
N SER A 38 14.11 -10.00 0.90
CA SER A 38 14.23 -11.40 1.32
C SER A 38 14.84 -11.42 2.72
N SER A 39 14.11 -11.91 3.71
CA SER A 39 14.62 -12.01 5.09
C SER A 39 15.52 -13.23 5.24
N GLN A 40 16.83 -13.04 5.30
CA GLN A 40 17.76 -14.00 5.91
C GLN A 40 17.52 -13.95 7.43
N GLN A 41 17.13 -15.07 8.02
CA GLN A 41 16.62 -15.14 9.40
C GLN A 41 17.75 -15.05 10.43
N GLY A 42 17.64 -14.13 11.41
CA GLY A 42 18.59 -14.05 12.54
C GLY A 42 18.27 -12.95 13.57
N ALA A 43 17.44 -13.31 14.57
CA ALA A 43 17.29 -12.72 15.91
C ALA A 43 16.85 -11.24 16.10
N LEU A 44 15.58 -11.09 16.51
CA LEU A 44 15.08 -10.30 17.66
C LEU A 44 13.87 -9.41 17.33
N LEU A 45 12.70 -10.06 17.37
CA LEU A 45 11.40 -9.64 17.92
C LEU A 45 10.29 -10.30 17.10
N GLN A 46 9.86 -11.45 17.62
CA GLN A 46 8.56 -12.01 17.38
C GLN A 46 7.50 -10.96 17.72
N THR A 47 7.00 -10.27 16.71
CA THR A 47 5.61 -9.84 16.69
C THR A 47 5.02 -10.52 15.47
N ASP A 48 3.98 -11.31 15.68
CA ASP A 48 3.26 -12.08 14.68
C ASP A 48 2.80 -11.20 13.49
N LEU A 49 3.69 -10.99 12.53
CA LEU A 49 3.36 -10.58 11.16
C LEU A 49 3.06 -11.81 10.29
N SER A 50 2.67 -12.93 10.92
CA SER A 50 2.07 -14.09 10.26
C SER A 50 0.67 -13.75 9.76
N LEU A 51 0.56 -12.85 8.78
CA LEU A 51 -0.49 -12.94 7.78
C LEU A 51 0.09 -13.73 6.61
N GLN A 52 -0.07 -15.04 6.75
CA GLN A 52 0.10 -16.04 5.71
C GLN A 52 -0.58 -15.58 4.41
N ASN A 53 0.21 -15.16 3.42
CA ASN A 53 -0.17 -15.35 2.01
C ASN A 53 0.08 -16.83 1.68
N GLN A 54 -0.69 -17.73 2.29
CA GLN A 54 -0.82 -19.09 1.80
C GLN A 54 -1.87 -19.09 0.69
N SER A 55 -1.49 -18.64 -0.49
CA SER A 55 -2.02 -19.19 -1.73
C SER A 55 -0.83 -19.40 -2.67
N GLY A 56 -0.38 -20.64 -2.75
CA GLY A 56 0.43 -21.09 -3.86
C GLY A 56 -0.41 -20.89 -5.12
N ASN A 57 -0.10 -19.85 -5.90
CA ASN A 57 -0.73 -19.67 -7.20
C ASN A 57 -0.19 -20.74 -8.16
N SER A 58 -0.84 -21.89 -8.14
CA SER A 58 -1.04 -22.68 -9.34
C SER A 58 -1.83 -21.82 -10.35
N PRO A 59 -1.56 -21.95 -11.65
CA PRO A 59 -2.17 -21.08 -12.65
C PRO A 59 -3.60 -21.55 -12.93
N GLY A 60 -4.59 -21.05 -12.17
CA GLY A 60 -5.99 -21.34 -12.53
C GLY A 60 -7.08 -20.96 -11.51
N LYS A 61 -7.35 -19.65 -11.29
CA LYS A 61 -8.71 -19.09 -11.08
C LYS A 61 -8.66 -17.58 -10.78
N ARG A 62 -8.73 -16.72 -11.80
CA ARG A 62 -8.68 -15.25 -11.65
C ARG A 62 -10.03 -14.55 -11.38
N ILE A 63 -11.00 -15.18 -10.71
CA ILE A 63 -12.35 -14.56 -10.53
C ILE A 63 -12.78 -14.37 -9.06
N GLY A 64 -12.01 -14.85 -8.06
CA GLY A 64 -12.44 -14.79 -6.65
C GLY A 64 -11.70 -13.81 -5.73
N GLU A 65 -10.42 -13.49 -6.00
CA GLU A 65 -9.52 -12.94 -4.98
C GLU A 65 -9.66 -11.43 -4.76
N ALA A 66 -9.90 -10.66 -5.83
CA ALA A 66 -10.18 -9.23 -5.75
C ALA A 66 -11.47 -8.93 -4.93
N SER A 67 -12.41 -9.87 -4.92
CA SER A 67 -13.65 -9.76 -4.15
C SER A 67 -13.40 -9.94 -2.64
N VAL A 68 -12.52 -10.87 -2.25
CA VAL A 68 -12.21 -11.15 -0.83
C VAL A 68 -11.44 -10.01 -0.18
N GLU A 69 -10.46 -9.43 -0.88
CA GLU A 69 -9.70 -8.29 -0.36
C GLU A 69 -10.55 -7.01 -0.29
N ALA A 70 -11.42 -6.79 -1.27
CA ALA A 70 -12.39 -5.70 -1.23
C ALA A 70 -13.37 -5.90 -0.06
N LEU A 71 -13.91 -7.11 0.16
CA LEU A 71 -14.78 -7.41 1.30
C LEU A 71 -14.09 -7.14 2.63
N ARG A 72 -12.85 -7.59 2.80
CA ARG A 72 -12.07 -7.35 4.02
C ARG A 72 -11.80 -5.86 4.26
N SER A 73 -11.56 -5.12 3.19
CA SER A 73 -11.37 -3.66 3.26
C SER A 73 -12.66 -2.93 3.62
N THR A 74 -13.82 -3.41 3.15
CA THR A 74 -15.15 -2.95 3.58
C THR A 74 -15.35 -3.13 5.08
N VAL A 75 -15.11 -4.34 5.58
CA VAL A 75 -15.22 -4.66 7.01
C VAL A 75 -14.26 -3.79 7.83
N ASP A 76 -13.00 -3.64 7.39
CA ASP A 76 -12.03 -2.82 8.10
C ASP A 76 -12.47 -1.34 8.19
N LEU A 77 -13.08 -0.77 7.14
CA LEU A 77 -13.59 0.61 7.17
C LEU A 77 -14.73 0.76 8.19
N GLU A 78 -15.70 -0.15 8.16
CA GLU A 78 -16.88 -0.11 9.05
C GLU A 78 -16.49 -0.18 10.54
N HIS A 79 -15.43 -0.90 10.88
CA HIS A 79 -15.01 -1.09 12.27
C HIS A 79 -14.00 -0.02 12.77
N SER A 80 -13.39 0.76 11.89
CA SER A 80 -12.18 1.52 12.24
C SER A 80 -12.38 2.98 12.64
N ARG A 81 -13.60 3.53 12.63
CA ARG A 81 -13.83 4.99 12.78
C ARG A 81 -12.88 5.83 11.91
N ALA A 82 -12.40 5.26 10.81
CA ALA A 82 -11.34 5.86 10.00
C ALA A 82 -11.85 7.03 9.16
N CYS A 83 -13.17 7.17 9.03
CA CYS A 83 -13.80 8.30 8.36
C CYS A 83 -14.00 9.52 9.27
N ASP A 84 -13.99 9.35 10.59
CA ASP A 84 -14.36 10.40 11.53
C ASP A 84 -13.47 11.65 11.40
N GLY A 85 -14.07 12.82 11.60
CA GLY A 85 -13.39 14.12 11.55
C GLY A 85 -13.32 14.72 10.15
N GLN A 86 -12.24 15.47 9.86
CA GLN A 86 -12.10 16.26 8.63
C GLN A 86 -12.22 15.42 7.34
N PHE A 87 -11.90 14.12 7.39
CA PHE A 87 -12.07 13.26 6.23
C PHE A 87 -13.52 13.17 5.76
N GLU A 88 -14.48 12.92 6.67
CA GLU A 88 -15.90 12.80 6.33
C GLU A 88 -16.46 14.12 5.76
N GLU A 89 -15.97 15.25 6.25
CA GLU A 89 -16.34 16.60 5.79
C GLU A 89 -15.86 16.90 4.37
N GLU A 90 -14.74 16.34 3.94
CA GLU A 90 -14.11 16.65 2.65
C GLU A 90 -14.28 15.55 1.59
N TYR A 91 -14.48 14.30 2.02
CA TYR A 91 -14.47 13.14 1.14
C TYR A 91 -15.60 12.17 1.45
N GLN A 92 -16.09 11.50 0.40
CA GLN A 92 -17.08 10.44 0.48
C GLN A 92 -16.46 9.13 -0.03
N PRO A 93 -16.21 8.11 0.82
CA PRO A 93 -15.76 6.80 0.34
C PRO A 93 -16.85 6.13 -0.52
N ILE A 94 -16.44 5.49 -1.61
CA ILE A 94 -17.33 4.83 -2.59
C ILE A 94 -17.12 3.32 -2.60
N LYS A 95 -15.87 2.88 -2.78
CA LYS A 95 -15.56 1.48 -3.06
C LYS A 95 -14.17 1.10 -2.56
N ALA A 96 -14.08 -0.05 -1.90
CA ALA A 96 -12.82 -0.68 -1.57
C ALA A 96 -12.00 -1.02 -2.83
N VAL A 97 -10.72 -0.65 -2.81
CA VAL A 97 -9.76 -0.91 -3.90
C VAL A 97 -8.79 -2.03 -3.51
N GLY A 98 -8.37 -2.09 -2.24
CA GLY A 98 -7.50 -3.15 -1.75
C GLY A 98 -6.92 -2.86 -0.38
N LYS A 99 -6.07 -3.77 0.10
CA LYS A 99 -5.44 -3.67 1.43
C LYS A 99 -3.91 -3.51 1.29
N GLY A 100 -3.35 -2.60 2.07
CA GLY A 100 -1.90 -2.38 2.16
C GLY A 100 -1.31 -2.89 3.47
N ALA A 101 0.02 -2.81 3.59
CA ALA A 101 0.75 -3.23 4.79
C ALA A 101 0.26 -2.53 6.08
N PHE A 102 -0.15 -1.26 6.00
CA PHE A 102 -0.50 -0.44 7.16
C PHE A 102 -1.99 -0.09 7.25
N GLY A 103 -2.81 -0.55 6.30
CA GLY A 103 -4.23 -0.21 6.29
C GLY A 103 -4.91 -0.59 4.98
N PHE A 104 -5.86 0.19 4.51
CA PHE A 104 -6.73 -0.16 3.39
C PHE A 104 -6.96 1.03 2.46
N VAL A 105 -7.26 0.74 1.20
CA VAL A 105 -7.30 1.68 0.09
C VAL A 105 -8.70 1.71 -0.49
N TRP A 106 -9.24 2.91 -0.68
CA TRP A 106 -10.59 3.15 -1.17
C TRP A 106 -10.58 4.18 -2.29
N LYS A 107 -11.53 4.02 -3.19
CA LYS A 107 -11.97 5.07 -4.09
C LYS A 107 -12.94 5.98 -3.32
N ALA A 108 -12.75 7.28 -3.42
CA ALA A 108 -13.59 8.29 -2.79
C ALA A 108 -13.92 9.44 -3.75
N ILE A 109 -14.97 10.22 -3.45
CA ILE A 109 -15.27 11.49 -4.11
C ILE A 109 -14.82 12.62 -3.20
N ARG A 110 -14.01 13.55 -3.72
CA ARG A 110 -13.74 14.83 -3.06
C ARG A 110 -14.96 15.73 -3.20
N ARG A 111 -15.56 16.13 -2.08
CA ARG A 111 -16.86 16.81 -2.05
C ARG A 111 -16.83 18.19 -2.72
N CYS A 112 -15.73 18.94 -2.61
CA CYS A 112 -15.67 20.32 -3.10
C CYS A 112 -15.75 20.45 -4.63
N ASN A 113 -15.35 19.42 -5.38
CA ASN A 113 -15.29 19.46 -6.85
C ASN A 113 -15.81 18.19 -7.53
N GLY A 114 -16.30 17.20 -6.76
CA GLY A 114 -16.80 15.93 -7.29
C GLY A 114 -15.72 15.01 -7.86
N GLN A 115 -14.44 15.31 -7.64
CA GLN A 115 -13.34 14.56 -8.25
C GLN A 115 -13.17 13.18 -7.60
N GLU A 116 -13.01 12.15 -8.42
CA GLU A 116 -12.65 10.82 -7.95
C GLU A 116 -11.18 10.78 -7.51
N VAL A 117 -10.94 10.29 -6.29
CA VAL A 117 -9.62 10.20 -5.66
C VAL A 117 -9.41 8.82 -5.04
N ILE A 118 -8.15 8.50 -4.74
CA ILE A 118 -7.76 7.31 -3.99
C ILE A 118 -7.34 7.74 -2.60
N VAL A 119 -7.93 7.12 -1.58
CA VAL A 119 -7.63 7.36 -0.17
C VAL A 119 -7.05 6.09 0.42
N LYS A 120 -5.90 6.22 1.07
CA LYS A 120 -5.32 5.14 1.86
C LYS A 120 -5.44 5.48 3.34
N PHE A 121 -6.27 4.73 4.04
CA PHE A 121 -6.37 4.82 5.49
C PHE A 121 -5.18 4.10 6.10
N ILE A 122 -4.42 4.79 6.96
CA ILE A 122 -3.21 4.28 7.58
C ILE A 122 -3.48 4.11 9.07
N SER A 123 -3.44 2.86 9.55
CA SER A 123 -3.61 2.55 10.97
C SER A 123 -2.35 2.90 11.74
N LYS A 124 -2.43 3.89 12.63
CA LYS A 124 -1.29 4.32 13.48
C LYS A 124 -0.73 3.18 14.31
N ALA A 125 -1.58 2.29 14.82
CA ALA A 125 -1.19 1.13 15.62
C ALA A 125 -0.37 0.08 14.84
N ARG A 126 -0.47 0.08 13.50
CA ARG A 126 0.27 -0.84 12.63
C ARG A 126 1.59 -0.26 12.12
N ILE A 127 1.89 0.99 12.43
CA ILE A 127 3.16 1.61 12.04
C ILE A 127 4.23 1.20 13.06
N VAL A 128 5.23 0.46 12.59
CA VAL A 128 6.40 0.09 13.40
C VAL A 128 7.21 1.32 13.82
N SER A 129 7.88 1.26 14.97
CA SER A 129 8.63 2.38 15.56
C SER A 129 9.55 3.08 14.56
N ASP A 130 10.28 2.28 13.78
CA ASP A 130 11.33 2.75 12.88
C ASP A 130 10.76 3.39 11.60
N CYS A 131 9.46 3.23 11.35
CA CYS A 131 8.75 3.85 10.24
C CYS A 131 8.08 5.19 10.59
N TRP A 132 8.29 5.70 11.80
CA TRP A 132 7.89 7.07 12.16
C TRP A 132 8.99 8.06 11.82
N VAL A 133 8.59 9.25 11.36
CA VAL A 133 9.47 10.36 11.00
C VAL A 133 8.94 11.63 11.65
N ASP A 134 9.81 12.37 12.32
CA ASP A 134 9.51 13.72 12.78
C ASP A 134 9.82 14.71 11.65
N ASP A 135 8.76 15.12 10.95
CA ASP A 135 8.82 16.00 9.81
C ASP A 135 8.73 17.48 10.24
N PRO A 136 9.65 18.36 9.80
CA PRO A 136 9.61 19.78 10.18
C PRO A 136 8.33 20.51 9.75
N MET A 137 7.65 20.06 8.70
CA MET A 137 6.43 20.69 8.18
C MET A 137 5.17 19.91 8.54
N LEU A 138 5.23 18.58 8.52
CA LEU A 138 4.07 17.71 8.72
C LEU A 138 3.91 17.23 10.17
N GLY A 139 4.89 17.47 11.03
CA GLY A 139 4.96 16.88 12.37
C GLY A 139 5.29 15.40 12.32
N ARG A 140 4.87 14.64 13.34
CA ARG A 140 5.17 13.20 13.41
C ARG A 140 4.26 12.39 12.49
N VAL A 141 4.82 11.86 11.41
CA VAL A 141 4.11 11.10 10.36
C VAL A 141 4.81 9.78 10.04
N SER A 142 4.18 8.93 9.23
CA SER A 142 4.84 7.73 8.71
C SER A 142 5.87 8.09 7.63
N GLN A 143 6.86 7.23 7.44
CA GLN A 143 7.82 7.32 6.33
C GLN A 143 7.11 7.40 4.97
N GLU A 144 6.01 6.66 4.79
CA GLU A 144 5.22 6.69 3.56
C GLU A 144 4.70 8.10 3.24
N ILE A 145 4.11 8.79 4.23
CA ILE A 145 3.61 10.16 4.07
C ILE A 145 4.77 11.12 3.81
N ALA A 146 5.86 11.01 4.59
CA ALA A 146 7.02 11.91 4.48
C ALA A 146 7.68 11.83 3.09
N ILE A 147 7.78 10.63 2.51
CA ILE A 147 8.36 10.41 1.18
C ILE A 147 7.41 10.94 0.11
N LEU A 148 6.15 10.51 0.10
CA LEU A 148 5.21 10.87 -0.97
C LEU A 148 4.92 12.37 -1.04
N THR A 149 5.00 13.09 0.10
CA THR A 149 4.82 14.54 0.12
C THR A 149 6.01 15.30 -0.52
N ARG A 150 7.20 14.70 -0.58
CA ARG A 150 8.41 15.35 -1.11
C ARG A 150 8.73 14.98 -2.55
N VAL A 151 8.31 13.80 -2.98
CA VAL A 151 8.66 13.30 -4.31
C VAL A 151 7.74 13.90 -5.36
N GLN A 152 8.32 14.63 -6.31
CA GLN A 152 7.60 15.21 -7.45
C GLN A 152 8.15 14.63 -8.75
N HIS A 153 7.43 13.68 -9.33
CA HIS A 153 7.81 13.04 -10.59
C HIS A 153 6.57 12.64 -11.38
N HIS A 154 6.61 12.74 -12.70
CA HIS A 154 5.45 12.50 -13.56
C HIS A 154 4.92 11.05 -13.52
N ASN A 155 5.77 10.09 -13.16
CA ASN A 155 5.40 8.68 -12.96
C ASN A 155 5.14 8.29 -11.49
N ILE A 156 5.05 9.27 -10.58
CA ILE A 156 4.78 9.03 -9.16
C ILE A 156 3.45 9.69 -8.80
N VAL A 157 2.65 8.96 -8.03
CA VAL A 157 1.32 9.44 -7.59
C VAL A 157 1.51 10.72 -6.78
N LYS A 158 0.70 11.73 -7.10
CA LYS A 158 0.66 13.00 -6.37
C LYS A 158 -0.27 12.85 -5.16
N VAL A 159 0.19 13.39 -4.03
CA VAL A 159 -0.59 13.56 -2.80
C VAL A 159 -1.21 14.95 -2.80
#